data_AF-A0A1F4F9I4-F1
#
_entry.id   AF-A0A1F4F9I4-F1
#
_cell.length_a   1.000
_cell.length_b   1.000
_cell.length_c   1.000
_cell.angle_alpha   90.00
_cell.angle_beta   90.00
_cell.angle_gamma   90.00
#
_symmetry.space_group_name_H-M   'P 1'
#
loop_
_entity.id
_entity.type
_entity.pdbx_description
1 polymer ?
#
loop_
_entity_poly.entity_id
_entity_poly.type
_entity_poly.pdbx_seq_one_letter_code
_entity_poly.pdbx_strand_id
1 'polypeptide(L)'
;MLALARLPGVTVKISYDTRRTRLHAKAWLFHRATGFGTAFVGSANISNAALIGGLEWTVKFTQAAQADLYVAAQAQFESLWNDPEFERFDPRFYSHFEAAATAECRAFRRGAAYGPGRPSA
;
A
#
# COMPACT_ATOMS: atom_id res chain seq x y z
N MET A 1 -0.21 -3.17 -9.45
CA MET A 1 0.92 -2.22 -9.36
C MET A 1 1.41 -1.76 -10.73
N LEU A 2 1.83 -2.67 -11.63
CA LEU A 2 2.36 -2.29 -12.95
C LEU A 2 1.41 -1.41 -13.78
N ALA A 3 0.12 -1.74 -13.79
CA ALA A 3 -0.91 -0.93 -14.44
C ALA A 3 -0.99 0.49 -13.86
N LEU A 4 -0.87 0.64 -12.53
CA LEU A 4 -0.92 1.94 -11.84
C LEU A 4 0.30 2.79 -12.18
N ALA A 5 1.50 2.19 -12.15
CA ALA A 5 2.76 2.87 -12.43
C ALA A 5 2.93 3.33 -13.89
N ARG A 6 2.09 2.81 -14.81
CA ARG A 6 2.08 3.21 -16.23
C ARG A 6 1.14 4.38 -16.52
N LEU A 7 0.31 4.79 -15.55
CA LEU A 7 -0.61 5.91 -15.75
C LEU A 7 0.17 7.24 -15.81
N PRO A 8 -0.24 8.17 -16.68
CA PRO A 8 0.38 9.49 -16.75
C PRO A 8 0.20 10.24 -15.42
N GLY A 9 1.28 10.89 -14.95
CA GLY A 9 1.27 11.66 -13.71
C GLY A 9 1.32 10.83 -12.42
N VAL A 10 1.41 9.50 -12.50
CA VAL A 10 1.53 8.63 -11.32
C VAL A 10 3.00 8.38 -10.99
N THR A 11 3.34 8.55 -9.70
CA THR A 11 4.60 8.07 -9.12
C THR A 11 4.28 6.98 -8.11
N VAL A 12 5.03 5.88 -8.16
CA VAL A 12 4.91 4.79 -7.21
C VAL A 12 6.23 4.66 -6.47
N LYS A 13 6.18 4.50 -5.15
CA LYS A 13 7.31 4.11 -4.31
C LYS A 13 6.98 2.83 -3.56
N ILE A 14 7.99 1.99 -3.31
CA ILE A 14 7.85 0.66 -2.72
C ILE A 14 8.93 0.48 -1.67
N SER A 15 8.57 0.02 -0.47
CA SER A 15 9.54 -0.58 0.45
C SER A 15 9.71 -2.06 0.09
N TYR A 16 10.95 -2.46 -0.16
CA TYR A 16 11.33 -3.87 -0.39
C TYR A 16 11.85 -4.55 0.88
N ASP A 17 11.97 -3.82 1.99
CA ASP A 17 12.45 -4.39 3.25
C ASP A 17 11.37 -5.27 3.88
N THR A 18 11.61 -6.58 3.88
CA THR A 18 10.71 -7.57 4.47
C THR A 18 10.97 -7.82 5.96
N ARG A 19 12.03 -7.22 6.53
CA ARG A 19 12.50 -7.46 7.90
C ARG A 19 11.99 -6.43 8.91
N ARG A 20 11.60 -5.23 8.47
CA ARG A 20 11.06 -4.15 9.32
C ARG A 20 9.53 -4.20 9.45
N THR A 21 8.98 -3.30 10.28
CA THR A 21 7.54 -3.13 10.48
C THR A 21 6.83 -2.90 9.14
N ARG A 22 5.94 -3.82 8.77
CA ARG A 22 5.19 -3.73 7.51
C ARG A 22 4.25 -2.53 7.55
N LEU A 23 4.33 -1.67 6.54
CA LEU A 23 3.31 -0.65 6.29
C LEU A 23 1.99 -1.35 5.97
N HIS A 24 1.03 -1.25 6.89
CA HIS A 24 -0.32 -1.80 6.72
C HIS A 24 -1.42 -0.72 6.73
N ALA A 25 -1.03 0.55 6.73
CA ALA A 25 -1.97 1.65 6.57
C ALA A 25 -2.54 1.66 5.14
N LYS A 26 -3.85 1.89 5.02
CA LYS A 26 -4.50 2.15 3.73
C LYS A 26 -5.20 3.47 3.85
N ALA A 27 -4.65 4.45 3.15
CA ALA A 27 -5.09 5.82 3.20
C ALA A 27 -4.99 6.45 1.81
N TRP A 28 -5.93 7.35 1.53
CA TRP A 28 -6.00 8.10 0.28
C TRP A 28 -6.20 9.55 0.62
N LEU A 29 -5.25 10.39 0.21
CA LEU A 29 -5.26 11.81 0.48
C LEU A 29 -5.43 12.57 -0.84
N PHE A 30 -6.45 13.42 -0.88
CA PHE A 30 -6.81 14.21 -2.05
C PHE A 30 -6.58 15.68 -1.75
N HIS A 31 -5.54 16.25 -2.36
CA HIS A 31 -5.25 17.67 -2.30
C HIS A 31 -6.03 18.43 -3.37
N ARG A 32 -6.56 19.60 -3.02
CA ARG A 32 -7.25 20.50 -3.95
C ARG A 32 -6.75 21.92 -3.71
N ALA A 33 -6.45 22.65 -4.78
CA ALA A 33 -6.00 24.04 -4.70
C ALA A 33 -7.01 24.97 -4.02
N THR A 34 -8.29 24.58 -3.97
CA THR A 34 -9.38 25.32 -3.33
C THR A 34 -9.39 25.23 -1.80
N GLY A 35 -8.50 24.45 -1.16
CA GLY A 35 -8.49 24.24 0.29
C GLY A 35 -9.55 23.25 0.80
N PHE A 36 -10.23 22.55 -0.09
CA PHE A 36 -11.21 21.50 0.23
C PHE A 36 -10.62 20.10 0.07
N GLY A 37 -9.46 19.84 0.68
CA GLY A 37 -8.86 18.50 0.69
C GLY A 37 -9.74 17.43 1.33
N THR A 38 -9.51 16.16 1.02
CA THR A 38 -10.24 15.03 1.62
C THR A 38 -9.30 13.87 1.89
N ALA A 39 -9.47 13.21 3.02
CA ALA A 39 -8.75 12.00 3.36
C ALA A 39 -9.73 10.86 3.61
N PHE A 40 -9.33 9.67 3.17
CA PHE A 40 -9.96 8.41 3.52
C PHE A 40 -8.91 7.56 4.23
N VAL A 41 -9.25 6.95 5.35
CA VAL A 41 -8.34 6.08 6.11
C VAL A 41 -9.13 4.88 6.61
N GLY A 42 -8.62 3.67 6.40
CA GLY A 42 -9.35 2.47 6.76
C GLY A 42 -8.68 1.16 6.39
N SER A 43 -9.50 0.12 6.29
CA SER A 43 -9.09 -1.25 5.95
C SER A 43 -9.07 -1.54 4.44
N ALA A 44 -9.69 -0.69 3.62
CA ALA A 44 -9.89 -0.98 2.20
C ALA A 44 -8.57 -0.99 1.42
N ASN A 45 -8.34 -2.02 0.61
CA ASN A 45 -7.26 -2.00 -0.37
C ASN A 45 -7.74 -1.39 -1.70
N ILE A 46 -6.82 -0.95 -2.56
CA ILE A 46 -7.15 -0.64 -3.96
C ILE A 46 -7.29 -1.96 -4.73
N SER A 47 -8.43 -2.62 -4.56
CA SER A 47 -8.79 -3.85 -5.25
C SER A 47 -10.28 -3.87 -5.58
N ASN A 48 -10.66 -4.63 -6.61
CA ASN A 48 -12.06 -4.73 -7.02
C ASN A 48 -12.96 -5.24 -5.89
N ALA A 49 -12.47 -6.21 -5.10
CA ALA A 49 -13.21 -6.77 -3.98
C ALA A 49 -13.47 -5.73 -2.88
N ALA A 50 -12.44 -4.98 -2.46
CA ALA A 50 -12.57 -3.97 -1.41
C ALA A 50 -13.40 -2.75 -1.85
N LEU A 51 -13.34 -2.37 -3.13
CA LEU A 51 -14.04 -1.18 -3.64
C LEU A 51 -15.52 -1.40 -3.99
N ILE A 52 -15.92 -2.64 -4.32
CA ILE A 52 -17.29 -2.90 -4.82
C ILE A 52 -18.13 -3.73 -3.85
N GLY A 53 -17.56 -4.70 -3.13
CA GLY A 53 -18.34 -5.68 -2.36
C GLY A 53 -17.79 -6.05 -0.99
N GLY A 54 -16.68 -5.44 -0.56
CA GLY A 54 -16.05 -5.70 0.72
C GLY A 54 -16.75 -4.96 1.87
N LEU A 55 -16.88 -5.62 3.02
CA LEU A 55 -17.18 -4.95 4.29
C LEU A 55 -15.92 -4.23 4.78
N GLU A 56 -15.67 -3.05 4.22
CA GLU A 56 -14.51 -2.24 4.58
C GLU A 56 -14.92 -1.08 5.49
N TRP A 57 -14.19 -0.92 6.58
CA TRP A 57 -14.37 0.22 7.48
C TRP A 57 -13.42 1.32 7.03
N THR A 58 -13.98 2.40 6.48
CA THR A 58 -13.21 3.57 6.03
C THR A 58 -13.84 4.84 6.56
N VAL A 59 -13.04 5.64 7.25
CA VAL A 59 -13.44 6.97 7.70
C VAL A 59 -13.06 7.99 6.64
N LYS A 60 -14.00 8.87 6.30
CA LYS A 60 -13.77 10.05 5.47
C LYS A 60 -13.77 11.29 6.36
N PHE A 61 -12.77 12.16 6.18
CA PHE A 61 -12.75 13.48 6.77
C PHE A 61 -12.24 14.51 5.75
N THR A 62 -12.56 15.78 5.98
CA THR A 62 -12.26 16.86 5.02
C THR A 62 -11.40 17.94 5.66
N GLN A 63 -10.56 18.58 4.85
CA GLN A 63 -9.71 19.68 5.29
C GLN A 63 -10.52 20.82 5.92
N ALA A 64 -11.66 21.16 5.33
CA ALA A 64 -12.50 22.26 5.80
C ALA A 64 -13.17 21.97 7.16
N ALA A 65 -13.54 20.72 7.44
CA ALA A 65 -14.25 20.37 8.66
C ALA A 65 -13.33 19.84 9.78
N GLN A 66 -12.18 19.25 9.43
CA GLN A 66 -11.21 18.67 10.36
C GLN A 66 -9.77 19.01 9.92
N ALA A 67 -9.42 20.30 9.97
CA ALA A 67 -8.14 20.80 9.47
C ALA A 67 -6.92 20.13 10.14
N ASP A 68 -6.88 20.07 11.47
CA ASP A 68 -5.75 19.51 12.21
C ASP A 68 -5.52 18.02 11.87
N LEU A 69 -6.60 17.25 11.76
CA LEU A 69 -6.53 15.84 11.40
C LEU A 69 -6.05 15.65 9.95
N TYR A 70 -6.50 16.53 9.04
CA TYR A 70 -6.03 16.54 7.66
C TYR A 70 -4.52 16.85 7.56
N VAL A 71 -4.06 17.86 8.30
CA VAL A 71 -2.63 18.22 8.37
C VAL A 71 -1.80 17.07 8.95
N ALA A 72 -2.28 16.41 10.01
CA ALA A 72 -1.60 15.26 10.59
C ALA A 72 -1.50 14.08 9.59
N ALA A 73 -2.59 13.78 8.88
CA ALA A 73 -2.59 12.73 7.86
C ALA A 73 -1.63 13.05 6.70
N GLN A 74 -1.58 14.31 6.26
CA GLN A 74 -0.63 14.77 5.26
C GLN A 74 0.82 14.61 5.75
N ALA A 75 1.13 15.05 6.98
CA ALA A 75 2.47 14.94 7.53
C ALA A 75 2.94 13.47 7.64
N GLN A 76 2.03 12.56 8.05
CA GLN A 76 2.32 11.12 8.09
C GLN A 76 2.62 10.56 6.70
N PHE A 77 1.83 10.93 5.68
CA PHE A 77 2.10 10.54 4.30
C PHE A 77 3.45 11.06 3.82
N GLU A 78 3.75 12.35 4.03
CA GLU A 78 5.02 12.96 3.60
C GLU A 78 6.23 12.32 4.29
N SER A 79 6.11 11.95 5.57
CA SER A 79 7.18 11.23 6.29
C SER A 79 7.53 9.91 5.58
N LEU A 80 6.51 9.09 5.27
CA LEU A 80 6.70 7.83 4.55
C LEU A 80 7.18 8.05 3.11
N TRP A 81 6.65 9.08 2.43
CA TRP A 81 7.01 9.38 1.06
C TRP A 81 8.47 9.79 0.91
N ASN A 82 9.02 10.50 1.90
CA ASN A 82 10.40 10.99 1.89
C ASN A 82 11.38 10.04 2.58
N ASP A 83 10.91 8.96 3.21
CA ASP A 83 11.77 7.94 3.79
C ASP A 83 12.53 7.18 2.68
N PRO A 84 13.88 7.10 2.75
CA PRO A 84 14.68 6.40 1.76
C PRO A 84 14.41 4.89 1.68
N GLU A 85 13.73 4.30 2.67
CA GLU A 85 13.25 2.91 2.60
C GLU A 85 12.28 2.69 1.43
N PHE A 86 11.54 3.73 1.02
CA PHE A 86 10.59 3.66 -0.09
C PHE A 86 11.24 4.12 -1.40
N GLU A 87 11.66 3.14 -2.20
CA GLU A 87 12.33 3.37 -3.47
C GLU A 87 11.34 3.65 -4.59
N ARG A 88 11.70 4.56 -5.52
CA ARG A 88 10.87 4.86 -6.69
C ARG A 88 10.80 3.63 -7.60
N PHE A 89 9.59 3.21 -7.89
CA PHE A 89 9.32 2.13 -8.82
C PHE A 89 9.33 2.63 -10.26
N ASP A 90 10.13 1.97 -11.11
CA ASP A 90 10.12 2.19 -12.56
C ASP A 90 9.61 0.94 -13.27
N PRO A 91 8.45 1.00 -13.94
CA PRO A 91 7.82 -0.15 -14.58
C PRO A 91 8.64 -0.74 -15.75
N ARG A 92 9.66 -0.02 -16.25
CA ARG A 92 10.54 -0.52 -17.33
C ARG A 92 11.50 -1.61 -16.85
N PHE A 93 11.83 -1.63 -15.56
CA PHE A 93 12.72 -2.64 -14.97
C PHE A 93 11.95 -3.80 -14.30
N TYR A 94 10.62 -3.77 -14.36
CA TYR A 94 9.75 -4.70 -13.66
C TYR A 94 9.98 -6.19 -13.99
N SER A 95 10.38 -6.51 -15.22
CA SER A 95 10.63 -7.91 -15.64
C SER A 95 11.69 -8.62 -14.80
N HIS A 96 12.65 -7.87 -14.23
CA HIS A 96 13.67 -8.41 -13.33
C HIS A 96 13.10 -8.73 -11.94
N PHE A 97 12.11 -7.96 -11.49
CA PHE A 97 11.46 -8.13 -10.20
C PHE A 97 10.47 -9.30 -10.19
N GLU A 98 9.72 -9.53 -11.28
CA GLU A 98 8.72 -10.59 -11.34
C GLU A 98 9.36 -11.99 -11.25
N ALA A 99 10.54 -12.17 -11.84
CA ALA A 99 11.31 -13.41 -11.73
C ALA A 99 11.77 -13.69 -10.29
N ALA A 100 12.26 -12.65 -9.58
CA ALA A 100 12.70 -12.75 -8.19
C ALA A 100 11.51 -12.96 -7.22
N ALA A 101 10.44 -12.17 -7.34
CA ALA A 101 9.25 -12.28 -6.50
C ALA A 101 8.49 -13.61 -6.71
N THR A 102 8.44 -14.12 -7.95
CA THR A 102 7.87 -15.45 -8.22
C THR A 102 8.72 -16.57 -7.63
N ALA A 103 10.05 -16.45 -7.66
CA ALA A 103 10.95 -17.40 -7.02
C ALA A 103 10.78 -17.42 -5.49
N GLU A 104 10.66 -16.25 -4.86
CA GLU A 104 10.39 -16.11 -3.41
C GLU A 104 9.00 -16.59 -3.01
N CYS A 105 7.93 -16.21 -3.72
CA CYS A 105 6.58 -16.72 -3.45
C CYS A 105 6.50 -18.25 -3.62
N ARG A 106 7.20 -18.83 -4.60
CA ARG A 106 7.30 -20.30 -4.75
C ARG A 106 8.12 -20.94 -3.63
N ALA A 107 9.20 -20.31 -3.16
CA ALA A 107 9.99 -20.78 -2.03
C ALA A 107 9.18 -20.74 -0.72
N PHE A 108 8.45 -19.65 -0.45
CA PHE A 108 7.56 -19.52 0.71
C PHE A 108 6.44 -20.58 0.69
N ARG A 109 5.78 -20.81 -0.45
CA ARG A 109 4.76 -21.88 -0.58
C ARG A 109 5.34 -23.28 -0.43
N ARG A 110 6.58 -23.53 -0.85
CA ARG A 110 7.26 -24.83 -0.65
C ARG A 110 7.69 -25.03 0.80
N GLY A 111 8.13 -23.98 1.50
CA GLY A 111 8.44 -24.04 2.93
C GLY A 111 7.20 -24.26 3.80
N ALA A 112 6.06 -23.64 3.44
CA ALA A 112 4.78 -23.84 4.13
C ALA A 112 4.17 -25.24 3.91
N ALA A 113 4.63 -25.99 2.90
CA ALA A 113 4.20 -27.37 2.66
C ALA A 113 4.94 -28.40 3.54
N TYR A 114 5.97 -27.98 4.30
CA TYR A 114 6.80 -28.88 5.12
C TYR A 114 6.78 -28.48 6.62
N GLY A 115 5.63 -28.65 7.29
CA GLY A 115 5.54 -28.90 8.75
C GLY A 115 4.42 -28.20 9.52
N PRO A 116 3.93 -28.74 10.67
CA PRO A 116 4.23 -30.04 11.27
C PRO A 116 3.10 -31.07 11.04
N GLY A 117 3.46 -32.36 11.04
CA GLY A 117 2.51 -33.47 10.95
C GLY A 117 1.46 -33.42 12.07
N ARG A 118 0.23 -33.81 11.72
CA ARG A 118 -0.87 -33.99 12.69
C ARG A 118 -0.43 -34.94 13.81
N PRO A 119 -0.75 -34.65 15.09
CA PRO A 119 -0.68 -35.69 16.11
C PRO A 119 -1.76 -36.74 15.80
N SER A 120 -1.36 -38.02 15.80
CA SER A 120 -2.27 -39.16 15.78
C SER A 120 -3.11 -39.16 17.05
N ALA A 121 -4.41 -39.44 16.88
CA ALA A 121 -5.38 -39.62 17.96
C ALA A 121 -5.04 -40.82 18.86
#